data_AF-A0A937LBF3-F1
#
_entry.id   AF-A0A937LBF3-F1
#
_cell.length_a   1.000
_cell.length_b   1.000
_cell.length_c   1.000
_cell.angle_alpha   90.00
_cell.angle_beta   90.00
_cell.angle_gamma   90.00
#
_symmetry.space_group_name_H-M   'P 1'
#
loop_
_entity.id
_entity.type
_entity.pdbx_description
1 polymer ?
#
loop_
_entity_poly.entity_id
_entity_poly.type
_entity_poly.pdbx_seq_one_letter_code
_entity_poly.pdbx_strand_id
1 'polypeptide(L)'
;MFCSKMMTVLALVLAGGLLAACKTGTATPPPQIFSVDTYQPLNLNARRLEIIDSWQMPVADPYIGHRVSPLPSTILADWASHVLRPAGGSGEIIFDMKQVAVTLTDLPAKVGIDGLLTDQQSRKITAEIKAKIMWLQPVGGTQALADLSATHSITIRESATANEVSKVVNEAMKGALVRLDSQTRKELATIERIILP
;
A
#
# COMPACT_ATOMS: atom_id res chain seq x y z
N MET A 1 -75.30 17.64 -47.51
CA MET A 1 -74.86 18.26 -46.24
C MET A 1 -73.35 18.09 -46.12
N PHE A 2 -72.62 19.21 -46.08
CA PHE A 2 -71.24 19.43 -45.58
C PHE A 2 -70.12 18.50 -46.11
N CYS A 3 -69.19 18.90 -46.97
CA CYS A 3 -68.29 20.07 -46.99
C CYS A 3 -67.47 20.26 -45.70
N SER A 4 -66.15 20.37 -45.89
CA SER A 4 -65.19 21.06 -45.03
C SER A 4 -64.56 20.26 -43.88
N LYS A 5 -63.31 19.83 -44.09
CA LYS A 5 -62.09 20.29 -43.39
C LYS A 5 -60.96 19.31 -43.70
N MET A 6 -60.05 19.65 -44.61
CA MET A 6 -58.91 20.55 -44.32
C MET A 6 -58.08 19.94 -43.19
N MET A 7 -57.06 19.17 -43.55
CA MET A 7 -55.67 19.67 -43.59
C MET A 7 -55.05 19.74 -42.21
N THR A 8 -54.83 18.58 -41.58
CA THR A 8 -53.92 18.29 -40.46
C THR A 8 -54.21 16.84 -40.14
N VAL A 9 -53.36 15.83 -40.36
CA VAL A 9 -52.15 15.54 -39.61
C VAL A 9 -51.34 14.56 -40.46
N LEU A 10 -50.66 15.06 -41.49
CA LEU A 10 -49.58 14.34 -42.19
C LEU A 10 -48.25 14.89 -41.65
N ALA A 11 -48.03 14.74 -40.35
CA ALA A 11 -46.82 15.21 -39.67
C ALA A 11 -46.70 14.59 -38.26
N LEU A 12 -46.69 13.25 -38.16
CA LEU A 12 -46.20 12.60 -36.94
C LEU A 12 -45.68 11.18 -37.22
N VAL A 13 -45.03 11.01 -38.38
CA VAL A 13 -44.08 9.93 -38.60
C VAL A 13 -42.71 10.50 -38.21
N LEU A 14 -41.87 9.70 -37.55
CA LEU A 14 -40.42 9.89 -37.43
C LEU A 14 -39.82 10.60 -36.18
N ALA A 15 -40.31 10.36 -34.95
CA ALA A 15 -39.63 10.85 -33.74
C ALA A 15 -39.57 9.84 -32.57
N GLY A 16 -39.39 8.54 -32.87
CA GLY A 16 -39.55 7.46 -31.87
C GLY A 16 -38.42 6.44 -31.80
N GLY A 17 -37.23 6.73 -32.29
CA GLY A 17 -36.12 5.78 -32.20
C GLY A 17 -34.79 6.53 -32.23
N LEU A 18 -34.08 6.53 -31.10
CA LEU A 18 -32.63 6.63 -30.93
C LEU A 18 -32.32 6.90 -29.43
N LEU A 19 -32.88 6.08 -28.52
CA LEU A 19 -32.27 5.90 -27.20
C LEU A 19 -31.21 4.81 -27.35
N ALA A 20 -30.06 5.19 -27.91
CA ALA A 20 -28.86 4.37 -27.82
C ALA A 20 -28.43 4.36 -26.35
N ALA A 21 -28.82 3.31 -25.63
CA ALA A 21 -28.33 3.05 -24.29
C ALA A 21 -26.81 2.91 -24.36
N CYS A 22 -26.08 3.92 -23.85
CA CYS A 22 -24.67 3.79 -23.56
C CYS A 22 -24.53 2.68 -22.54
N LYS A 23 -24.15 1.49 -23.02
CA LYS A 23 -23.70 0.39 -22.17
C LYS A 23 -22.37 0.83 -21.59
N THR A 24 -22.42 1.52 -20.45
CA THR A 24 -21.25 1.86 -19.65
C THR A 24 -20.57 0.54 -19.31
N GLY A 25 -19.52 0.19 -20.04
CA GLY A 25 -18.70 -0.97 -19.75
C GLY A 25 -18.23 -0.85 -18.31
N THR A 26 -18.48 -1.85 -17.49
CA THR A 26 -17.90 -1.94 -16.15
C THR A 26 -16.39 -1.98 -16.34
N ALA A 27 -15.74 -0.83 -16.15
CA ALA A 27 -14.30 -0.74 -16.15
C ALA A 27 -13.80 -1.64 -15.02
N THR A 28 -13.11 -2.72 -15.37
CA THR A 28 -12.42 -3.56 -14.39
C THR A 28 -11.52 -2.65 -13.56
N PRO A 29 -11.64 -2.64 -12.21
CA PRO A 29 -10.76 -1.84 -11.38
C PRO A 29 -9.30 -2.16 -11.70
N PRO A 30 -8.40 -1.17 -11.72
CA PRO A 30 -6.99 -1.43 -11.94
C PRO A 30 -6.49 -2.44 -10.88
N PRO A 31 -5.60 -3.38 -11.26
CA PRO A 31 -5.09 -4.38 -10.34
C PRO A 31 -4.45 -3.71 -9.12
N GLN A 32 -4.90 -4.10 -7.93
CA GLN A 32 -4.35 -3.60 -6.68
C GLN A 32 -2.96 -4.19 -6.46
N ILE A 33 -1.94 -3.33 -6.44
CA ILE A 33 -0.54 -3.74 -6.25
C ILE A 33 -0.29 -4.17 -4.81
N PHE A 34 -0.96 -3.52 -3.86
CA PHE A 34 -0.92 -3.84 -2.43
C PHE A 34 -2.32 -4.32 -2.02
N SER A 35 -2.43 -5.57 -1.58
CA SER A 35 -3.65 -6.16 -1.04
C SER A 35 -3.37 -6.69 0.36
N VAL A 36 -4.15 -6.21 1.32
CA VAL A 36 -4.05 -6.60 2.72
C VAL A 36 -4.63 -7.99 2.99
N ASP A 37 -5.50 -8.49 2.12
CA ASP A 37 -6.20 -9.79 2.27
C ASP A 37 -5.26 -10.99 2.22
N THR A 38 -4.02 -10.77 1.80
CA THR A 38 -2.95 -11.78 1.81
C THR A 38 -2.37 -12.02 3.22
N TYR A 39 -2.63 -11.13 4.17
CA TYR A 39 -2.11 -11.21 5.54
C TYR A 39 -3.18 -11.68 6.52
N GLN A 40 -2.86 -12.68 7.34
CA GLN A 40 -3.81 -13.20 8.32
C GLN A 40 -3.97 -12.24 9.50
N PRO A 41 -5.20 -11.84 9.88
CA PRO A 41 -5.44 -11.03 11.07
C PRO A 41 -4.92 -11.68 12.36
N LEU A 42 -4.47 -10.86 13.29
CA LEU A 42 -4.10 -11.22 14.66
C LEU A 42 -5.09 -10.56 15.62
N ASN A 43 -5.82 -11.38 16.36
CA ASN A 43 -6.70 -10.89 17.42
C ASN A 43 -5.83 -10.50 18.62
N LEU A 44 -5.68 -9.20 18.86
CA LEU A 44 -4.91 -8.66 19.96
C LEU A 44 -5.80 -8.42 21.17
N ASN A 45 -5.27 -8.72 22.36
CA ASN A 45 -5.89 -8.45 23.64
C ASN A 45 -5.83 -6.96 23.99
N ALA A 46 -6.50 -6.16 23.18
CA ALA A 46 -6.65 -4.72 23.35
C ALA A 46 -8.04 -4.30 22.86
N ARG A 47 -8.56 -3.21 23.42
CA ARG A 47 -9.86 -2.65 23.04
C ARG A 47 -9.76 -1.76 21.80
N ARG A 48 -8.60 -1.12 21.58
CA ARG A 48 -8.38 -0.22 20.45
C ARG A 48 -6.96 -0.32 19.93
N LEU A 49 -6.82 -0.01 18.64
CA LEU A 49 -5.57 0.23 17.95
C LEU A 49 -5.48 1.72 17.65
N GLU A 50 -4.37 2.33 18.01
CA GLU A 50 -3.97 3.66 17.58
C GLU A 50 -2.80 3.51 16.61
N ILE A 51 -2.90 4.14 15.43
CA ILE A 51 -1.83 4.17 14.43
C ILE A 51 -1.31 5.60 14.38
N ILE A 52 -0.02 5.77 14.63
CA ILE A 52 0.64 7.08 14.64
C ILE A 52 1.67 7.08 13.50
N ASP A 53 1.59 8.08 12.61
CA ASP A 53 2.67 8.36 11.66
C ASP A 53 3.59 9.44 12.24
N SER A 54 4.68 9.01 12.89
CA SER A 54 5.70 9.93 13.40
C SER A 54 6.71 10.33 12.33
N TRP A 55 6.65 9.74 11.13
CA TRP A 55 7.62 9.94 10.08
C TRP A 55 7.18 11.01 9.10
N GLN A 56 7.96 12.09 9.00
CA GLN A 56 7.76 13.09 7.96
C GLN A 56 8.65 12.76 6.76
N MET A 57 8.03 12.20 5.70
CA MET A 57 8.76 11.81 4.50
C MET A 57 9.40 13.01 3.79
N PRO A 58 10.73 13.02 3.58
CA PRO A 58 11.39 14.05 2.78
C PRO A 58 10.97 13.95 1.30
N VAL A 59 10.73 15.10 0.67
CA VAL A 59 10.43 15.22 -0.76
C VAL A 59 11.70 15.62 -1.52
N ALA A 60 12.79 14.91 -1.25
CA ALA A 60 14.10 15.17 -1.82
C ALA A 60 14.87 13.86 -1.97
N ASP A 61 15.79 13.81 -2.94
CA ASP A 61 16.67 12.67 -3.12
C ASP A 61 17.49 12.41 -1.83
N PRO A 62 17.74 11.15 -1.45
CA PRO A 62 17.45 9.92 -2.19
C PRO A 62 16.02 9.39 -2.00
N TYR A 63 15.14 10.08 -1.27
CA TYR A 63 13.80 9.61 -0.92
C TYR A 63 12.81 9.78 -2.08
N ILE A 64 12.39 8.64 -2.63
CA ILE A 64 11.43 8.58 -3.76
C ILE A 64 10.04 8.10 -3.34
N GLY A 65 9.83 7.85 -2.04
CA GLY A 65 8.55 7.34 -1.51
C GLY A 65 7.33 8.20 -1.86
N HIS A 66 7.52 9.51 -2.03
CA HIS A 66 6.46 10.45 -2.43
C HIS A 66 5.95 10.22 -3.87
N ARG A 67 6.66 9.42 -4.67
CA ARG A 67 6.30 9.05 -6.05
C ARG A 67 5.54 7.73 -6.12
N VAL A 68 5.40 7.02 -4.99
CA VAL A 68 4.71 5.74 -4.91
C VAL A 68 3.23 5.98 -4.65
N SER A 69 2.37 5.23 -5.35
CA SER A 69 0.92 5.29 -5.18
C SER A 69 0.35 3.89 -4.95
N PRO A 70 -0.31 3.62 -3.81
CA PRO A 70 -0.52 4.53 -2.67
C PRO A 70 0.79 4.90 -1.94
N LEU A 71 0.73 5.93 -1.07
CA LEU A 71 1.90 6.35 -0.30
C LEU A 71 2.37 5.21 0.64
N PRO A 72 3.68 5.07 0.89
CA PRO A 72 4.22 4.02 1.77
C PRO A 72 3.59 4.00 3.17
N SER A 73 3.37 5.16 3.80
CA SER A 73 2.69 5.24 5.10
C SER A 73 1.24 4.73 5.03
N THR A 74 0.51 5.01 3.94
CA THR A 74 -0.85 4.52 3.74
C THR A 74 -0.87 2.99 3.60
N ILE A 75 0.04 2.43 2.81
CA ILE A 75 0.18 0.97 2.65
C ILE A 75 0.42 0.30 4.01
N LEU A 76 1.29 0.90 4.83
CA LEU A 76 1.62 0.35 6.15
C LEU A 76 0.46 0.50 7.15
N ALA A 77 -0.24 1.64 7.14
CA ALA A 77 -1.41 1.86 7.97
C ALA A 77 -2.56 0.90 7.61
N ASP A 78 -2.77 0.60 6.32
CA ASP A 78 -3.75 -0.37 5.86
C ASP A 78 -3.39 -1.78 6.35
N TRP A 79 -2.11 -2.17 6.23
CA TRP A 79 -1.62 -3.44 6.77
C TRP A 79 -1.82 -3.50 8.29
N ALA A 80 -1.45 -2.47 9.05
CA ALA A 80 -1.57 -2.45 10.50
C ALA A 80 -3.04 -2.56 10.93
N SER A 81 -3.93 -1.82 10.27
CA SER A 81 -5.38 -1.87 10.52
C SER A 81 -5.98 -3.24 10.20
N HIS A 82 -5.43 -3.93 9.19
CA HIS A 82 -5.90 -5.25 8.79
C HIS A 82 -5.39 -6.36 9.71
N VAL A 83 -4.09 -6.33 10.04
CA VAL A 83 -3.41 -7.40 10.77
C VAL A 83 -3.53 -7.24 12.28
N LEU A 84 -3.42 -6.04 12.84
CA LEU A 84 -3.43 -5.81 14.28
C LEU A 84 -4.87 -5.56 14.77
N ARG A 85 -5.70 -6.60 14.85
CA ARG A 85 -7.13 -6.46 15.18
C ARG A 85 -7.37 -6.40 16.69
N PRO A 86 -7.89 -5.29 17.25
CA PRO A 86 -8.28 -5.25 18.65
C PRO A 86 -9.50 -6.16 18.89
N ALA A 87 -9.37 -7.12 19.79
CA ALA A 87 -10.43 -8.07 20.16
C ALA A 87 -10.59 -8.24 21.69
N GLY A 88 -9.79 -7.50 22.48
CA GLY A 88 -9.86 -7.52 23.94
C GLY A 88 -10.89 -6.53 24.50
N GLY A 89 -11.37 -6.79 25.73
CA GLY A 89 -12.32 -5.91 26.42
C GLY A 89 -11.68 -4.66 27.05
N SER A 90 -10.36 -4.61 27.17
CA SER A 90 -9.60 -3.51 27.78
C SER A 90 -8.24 -3.35 27.10
N GLY A 91 -7.50 -2.29 27.45
CA GLY A 91 -6.17 -2.04 26.91
C GLY A 91 -6.13 -1.34 25.56
N GLU A 92 -4.93 -1.07 25.10
CA GLU A 92 -4.62 -0.32 23.89
C GLU A 92 -3.35 -0.84 23.23
N ILE A 93 -3.36 -0.89 21.90
CA ILE A 93 -2.18 -1.09 21.07
C ILE A 93 -1.88 0.23 20.37
N ILE A 94 -0.64 0.71 20.48
CA ILE A 94 -0.13 1.85 19.73
C ILE A 94 0.87 1.30 18.72
N PHE A 95 0.59 1.50 17.43
CA PHE A 95 1.49 1.20 16.33
C PHE A 95 2.06 2.53 15.80
N ASP A 96 3.31 2.79 16.14
CA ASP A 96 3.99 4.04 15.84
C ASP A 96 4.99 3.83 14.71
N MET A 97 4.68 4.39 13.54
CA MET A 97 5.52 4.35 12.35
C MET A 97 6.66 5.37 12.51
N LYS A 98 7.85 4.87 12.81
CA LYS A 98 9.05 5.69 13.02
C LYS A 98 9.72 6.09 11.72
N GLN A 99 9.68 5.20 10.72
CA GLN A 99 10.23 5.46 9.40
C GLN A 99 9.54 4.57 8.37
N VAL A 100 9.02 5.16 7.30
CA VAL A 100 8.52 4.41 6.14
C VAL A 100 9.13 5.04 4.89
N ALA A 101 10.29 4.55 4.50
CA ALA A 101 11.12 5.17 3.48
C ALA A 101 11.31 4.26 2.27
N VAL A 102 11.29 4.87 1.09
CA VAL A 102 11.78 4.24 -0.15
C VAL A 102 12.86 5.15 -0.72
N THR A 103 14.05 4.61 -0.89
CA THR A 103 15.22 5.34 -1.40
C THR A 103 15.72 4.77 -2.71
N LEU A 104 16.26 5.64 -3.56
CA LEU A 104 16.97 5.30 -4.79
C LEU A 104 18.41 5.79 -4.66
N THR A 105 19.36 4.88 -4.80
CA THR A 105 20.79 5.17 -4.67
C THR A 105 21.54 4.66 -5.89
N ASP A 106 22.49 5.43 -6.41
CA ASP A 106 23.35 4.97 -7.48
C ASP A 106 24.37 3.94 -6.96
N LEU A 107 24.70 2.96 -7.79
CA LEU A 107 25.71 1.94 -7.53
C LEU A 107 27.00 2.32 -8.26
N PRO A 108 28.19 1.98 -7.70
CA PRO A 108 29.44 2.20 -8.40
C PRO A 108 29.47 1.43 -9.73
N ALA A 109 29.77 2.13 -10.82
CA ALA A 109 29.95 1.50 -12.13
C ALA A 109 31.21 0.61 -12.14
N LYS A 110 31.13 -0.52 -12.84
CA LYS A 110 32.31 -1.34 -13.14
C LYS A 110 33.23 -0.57 -14.08
N VAL A 111 34.48 -0.39 -13.67
CA VAL A 111 35.52 0.33 -14.42
C VAL A 111 36.17 -0.63 -15.43
N GLY A 112 36.26 -0.24 -16.72
CA GLY A 112 36.93 -1.00 -17.79
C GLY A 112 36.16 -1.02 -19.12
N ILE A 113 36.78 -1.54 -20.19
CA ILE A 113 36.16 -1.68 -21.53
C ILE A 113 34.89 -2.53 -21.51
N ASP A 114 34.85 -3.59 -20.69
CA ASP A 114 33.67 -4.43 -20.52
C ASP A 114 32.51 -3.65 -19.91
N GLY A 115 32.82 -2.65 -19.08
CA GLY A 115 31.83 -1.81 -18.44
C GLY A 115 31.16 -0.81 -19.38
N LEU A 116 31.85 -0.39 -20.45
CA LEU A 116 31.32 0.50 -21.48
C LEU A 116 30.44 -0.24 -22.51
N LEU A 117 30.58 -1.56 -22.61
CA LEU A 117 29.90 -2.39 -23.61
C LEU A 117 28.74 -3.22 -23.03
N THR A 118 28.52 -3.18 -21.71
CA THR A 118 27.49 -4.00 -21.03
C THR A 118 26.53 -3.16 -20.20
N ASP A 119 25.24 -3.52 -20.21
CA ASP A 119 24.20 -2.92 -19.38
C ASP A 119 24.40 -3.32 -17.91
N GLN A 120 24.79 -2.37 -17.07
CA GLN A 120 25.19 -2.61 -15.69
C GLN A 120 24.03 -2.38 -14.70
N GLN A 121 24.14 -2.97 -13.51
CA GLN A 121 23.34 -2.53 -12.35
C GLN A 121 23.85 -1.15 -11.93
N SER A 122 23.06 -0.12 -12.18
CA SER A 122 23.47 1.27 -11.92
C SER A 122 22.79 1.87 -10.70
N ARG A 123 21.68 1.27 -10.24
CA ARG A 123 20.86 1.82 -9.16
C ARG A 123 20.39 0.73 -8.21
N LYS A 124 20.15 1.11 -6.95
CA LYS A 124 19.57 0.27 -5.90
C LYS A 124 18.39 1.00 -5.29
N ILE A 125 17.23 0.35 -5.35
CA ILE A 125 16.05 0.75 -4.59
C ILE A 125 16.09 0.06 -3.24
N THR A 126 15.82 0.79 -2.16
CA THR A 126 15.69 0.24 -0.81
C THR A 126 14.39 0.71 -0.18
N ALA A 127 13.52 -0.21 0.19
CA ALA A 127 12.38 0.05 1.04
C ALA A 127 12.74 -0.31 2.49
N GLU A 128 12.51 0.62 3.41
CA GLU A 128 12.83 0.50 4.83
C GLU A 128 11.61 0.88 5.67
N ILE A 129 11.25 0.00 6.60
CA ILE A 129 10.18 0.21 7.56
C ILE A 129 10.77 0.07 8.96
N LYS A 130 10.57 1.08 9.80
CA LYS A 130 10.78 1.02 11.25
C LYS A 130 9.50 1.42 11.94
N ALA A 131 9.07 0.60 12.88
CA ALA A 131 7.87 0.86 13.67
C ALA A 131 8.06 0.37 15.11
N LYS A 132 7.22 0.86 16.00
CA LYS A 132 7.17 0.42 17.39
C LYS A 132 5.75 0.03 17.74
N ILE A 133 5.59 -1.13 18.37
CA ILE A 133 4.33 -1.54 18.98
C ILE A 133 4.44 -1.31 20.48
N MET A 134 3.45 -0.64 21.07
CA MET A 134 3.25 -0.60 22.51
C MET A 134 1.91 -1.21 22.86
N TRP A 135 1.91 -2.16 23.78
CA TRP A 135 0.70 -2.72 24.37
C TRP A 135 0.58 -2.23 25.80
N LEU A 136 -0.54 -1.57 26.11
CA LEU A 136 -0.81 -1.00 27.41
C LEU A 136 -2.08 -1.65 27.97
N GLN A 137 -1.95 -2.44 29.03
CA GLN A 137 -3.04 -3.16 29.65
C GLN A 137 -3.33 -2.60 31.05
N PRO A 138 -4.41 -1.83 31.25
CA PRO A 138 -4.73 -1.26 32.56
C PRO A 138 -5.16 -2.36 33.55
N VAL A 139 -5.84 -3.40 33.06
CA VAL A 139 -6.28 -4.54 33.88
C VAL A 139 -5.12 -5.50 34.05
N GLY A 140 -4.54 -5.53 35.25
CA GLY A 140 -3.35 -6.35 35.55
C GLY A 140 -2.02 -5.64 35.36
N GLY A 141 -2.03 -4.40 34.86
CA GLY A 141 -0.84 -3.53 34.79
C GLY A 141 0.26 -4.01 33.83
N THR A 142 -0.06 -4.92 32.91
CA THR A 142 0.91 -5.42 31.93
C THR A 142 1.18 -4.36 30.86
N GLN A 143 2.45 -4.21 30.50
CA GLN A 143 2.87 -3.41 29.35
C GLN A 143 3.94 -4.16 28.59
N ALA A 144 3.94 -4.04 27.26
CA ALA A 144 4.94 -4.63 26.41
C ALA A 144 5.31 -3.70 25.26
N LEU A 145 6.57 -3.79 24.83
CA LEU A 145 7.13 -3.03 23.72
C LEU A 145 7.77 -3.99 22.74
N ALA A 146 7.57 -3.74 21.45
CA ALA A 146 8.27 -4.44 20.38
C ALA A 146 8.74 -3.43 19.33
N ASP A 147 10.05 -3.43 19.07
CA ASP A 147 10.65 -2.63 18.01
C ASP A 147 10.74 -3.47 16.73
N LEU A 148 10.23 -2.92 15.63
CA LEU A 148 10.15 -3.58 14.34
C LEU A 148 11.06 -2.85 13.34
N SER A 149 11.81 -3.62 12.54
CA SER A 149 12.65 -3.09 11.49
C SER A 149 12.76 -4.08 10.33
N ALA A 150 12.25 -3.69 9.18
CA ALA A 150 12.29 -4.48 7.96
C ALA A 150 12.91 -3.66 6.83
N THR A 151 13.75 -4.32 6.03
CA THR A 151 14.36 -3.71 4.85
C THR A 151 14.35 -4.69 3.70
N HIS A 152 14.08 -4.19 2.50
CA HIS A 152 14.24 -4.94 1.27
C HIS A 152 14.83 -4.05 0.18
N SER A 153 15.83 -4.57 -0.54
CA SER A 153 16.52 -3.85 -1.60
C SER A 153 16.51 -4.66 -2.89
N ILE A 154 16.34 -3.97 -4.01
CA ILE A 154 16.40 -4.54 -5.35
C ILE A 154 17.28 -3.63 -6.22
N THR A 155 18.17 -4.23 -7.00
CA THR A 155 19.02 -3.49 -7.96
C THR A 155 18.33 -3.37 -9.31
N ILE A 156 18.59 -2.27 -10.00
CA ILE A 156 18.07 -1.97 -11.32
C ILE A 156 19.21 -1.68 -12.29
N ARG A 157 19.01 -2.10 -13.54
CA ARG A 157 19.92 -1.84 -14.64
C ARG A 157 19.83 -0.40 -15.14
N GLU A 158 20.86 0.05 -15.84
CA GLU A 158 20.94 1.37 -16.44
C GLU A 158 19.86 1.58 -17.50
N SER A 159 19.60 0.56 -18.32
CA SER A 159 18.58 0.60 -19.38
C SER A 159 17.12 0.60 -18.87
N ALA A 160 16.89 0.54 -17.56
CA ALA A 160 15.54 0.40 -17.00
C ALA A 160 14.63 1.59 -17.35
N THR A 161 13.46 1.27 -17.91
CA THR A 161 12.40 2.24 -18.22
C THR A 161 11.73 2.75 -16.94
N ALA A 162 11.05 3.91 -17.03
CA ALA A 162 10.30 4.46 -15.90
C ALA A 162 9.25 3.47 -15.34
N ASN A 163 8.61 2.69 -16.21
CA ASN A 163 7.63 1.68 -15.80
C ASN A 163 8.28 0.52 -15.05
N GLU A 164 9.47 0.09 -15.46
CA GLU A 164 10.23 -0.95 -14.75
C GLU A 164 10.69 -0.45 -13.38
N VAL A 165 11.16 0.79 -13.29
CA VAL A 165 11.52 1.42 -12.01
C VAL A 165 10.31 1.42 -11.07
N SER A 166 9.14 1.87 -11.52
CA SER A 166 7.91 1.86 -10.70
C SER A 166 7.52 0.46 -10.23
N LYS A 167 7.65 -0.56 -11.08
CA LYS A 167 7.41 -1.96 -10.69
C LYS A 167 8.40 -2.41 -9.60
N VAL A 168 9.69 -2.15 -9.79
CA VAL A 168 10.74 -2.53 -8.84
C VAL A 168 10.57 -1.81 -7.51
N VAL A 169 10.14 -0.55 -7.52
CA VAL A 169 9.80 0.20 -6.30
C VAL A 169 8.67 -0.48 -5.54
N ASN A 170 7.59 -0.86 -6.23
CA ASN A 170 6.48 -1.56 -5.60
C ASN A 170 6.88 -2.92 -5.06
N GLU A 171 7.70 -3.68 -5.78
CA GLU A 171 8.23 -4.97 -5.31
C GLU A 171 9.16 -4.80 -4.10
N ALA A 172 10.01 -3.77 -4.09
CA ALA A 172 10.84 -3.47 -2.94
C ALA A 172 9.98 -3.18 -1.70
N MET A 173 8.96 -2.35 -1.84
CA MET A 173 8.01 -2.02 -0.76
C MET A 173 7.25 -3.25 -0.28
N LYS A 174 6.73 -4.08 -1.21
CA LYS A 174 6.04 -5.34 -0.88
C LYS A 174 6.95 -6.30 -0.11
N GLY A 175 8.19 -6.47 -0.56
CA GLY A 175 9.15 -7.34 0.12
C GLY A 175 9.52 -6.83 1.52
N ALA A 176 9.58 -5.52 1.74
CA ALA A 176 9.76 -4.95 3.08
C ALA A 176 8.53 -5.20 3.97
N LEU A 177 7.31 -5.07 3.44
CA LEU A 177 6.07 -5.32 4.17
C LEU A 177 5.93 -6.80 4.59
N VAL A 178 6.25 -7.75 3.70
CA VAL A 178 6.25 -9.19 4.03
C VAL A 178 7.23 -9.51 5.15
N ARG A 179 8.43 -8.89 5.14
CA ARG A 179 9.41 -9.06 6.21
C ARG A 179 8.94 -8.46 7.53
N LEU A 180 8.29 -7.30 7.48
CA LEU A 180 7.70 -6.66 8.65
C LEU A 180 6.60 -7.52 9.27
N ASP A 181 5.70 -8.09 8.45
CA ASP A 181 4.64 -8.98 8.93
C ASP A 181 5.22 -10.20 9.64
N SER A 182 6.23 -10.84 9.03
CA SER A 182 6.93 -11.97 9.63
C SER A 182 7.60 -11.60 10.95
N GLN A 183 8.28 -10.45 11.03
CA GLN A 183 8.91 -9.98 12.26
C GLN A 183 7.85 -9.69 13.33
N THR A 184 6.78 -8.99 12.99
CA THR A 184 5.68 -8.66 13.90
C THR A 184 5.12 -9.91 14.56
N ARG A 185 4.82 -10.94 13.78
CA ARG A 185 4.32 -12.21 14.31
C ARG A 185 5.29 -12.87 15.28
N LYS A 186 6.59 -12.83 14.97
CA LYS A 186 7.64 -13.38 15.85
C LYS A 186 7.70 -12.62 17.16
N GLU A 187 7.76 -11.29 17.11
CA GLU A 187 7.86 -10.45 18.31
C GLU A 187 6.60 -10.59 19.18
N LEU A 188 5.41 -10.49 18.59
CA LEU A 188 4.16 -10.59 19.36
C LEU A 188 3.94 -11.97 19.97
N ALA A 189 4.44 -13.04 19.34
CA ALA A 189 4.38 -14.39 19.91
C ALA A 189 5.23 -14.55 21.18
N THR A 190 6.21 -13.67 21.43
CA THR A 190 7.01 -13.68 22.66
C THR A 190 6.33 -12.98 23.83
N ILE A 191 5.30 -12.17 23.56
CA ILE A 191 4.59 -11.40 24.58
C ILE A 191 3.41 -12.22 25.07
N GLU A 192 3.45 -12.63 26.33
CA GLU A 192 2.38 -13.41 26.93
C GLU A 192 1.05 -12.65 26.89
N ARG A 193 -0.01 -13.37 26.50
CA ARG A 193 -1.42 -12.90 26.52
C ARG A 193 -1.73 -11.70 25.61
N ILE A 194 -0.82 -11.29 24.73
CA ILE A 194 -1.11 -10.23 23.75
C ILE A 194 -1.97 -10.74 22.59
N ILE A 195 -1.74 -11.99 22.14
CA ILE A 195 -2.54 -12.64 21.09
C ILE A 195 -3.62 -13.47 21.76
N LEU A 196 -4.87 -13.26 21.34
CA LEU A 196 -6.02 -14.05 21.76
C LEU A 196 -6.13 -15.34 20.91
N PRO A 197 -6.60 -16.45 21.50
CA PRO A 197 -6.81 -17.70 20.79
C PRO A 197 -7.89 -17.60 19.70
#